data_AF-A0ABD5DTM3-F1
#
_entry.id   AF-A0ABD5DTM3-F1
#
_cell.length_a   1.000
_cell.length_b   1.000
_cell.length_c   1.000
_cell.angle_alpha   90.00
_cell.angle_beta   90.00
_cell.angle_gamma   90.00
#
_symmetry.space_group_name_H-M   'P 1'
#
loop_
_entity.id
_entity.type
_entity.pdbx_description
1 polymer ?
#
loop_
_entity_poly.entity_id
_entity_poly.type
_entity_poly.pdbx_seq_one_letter_code
_entity_poly.pdbx_strand_id
1 'polypeptide(L)' 'ERLMTIAERLQEVGRRKGKREGRLEGRQEGQHAEALRIAQRMLADGIARETVVKITGLTADEIAALAH' A
#
# COMPACT_ATOMS: atom_id res chain seq x y z
N GLU A 1 -37.98 -18.46 -7.96
CA GLU A 1 -36.80 -17.68 -7.53
C GLU A 1 -36.91 -17.34 -6.05
N ARG A 2 -35.79 -17.38 -5.31
CA ARG A 2 -35.75 -16.95 -3.89
C ARG A 2 -35.37 -15.46 -3.88
N LEU A 3 -36.31 -14.60 -3.53
CA LEU A 3 -36.03 -13.18 -3.29
C LEU A 3 -35.20 -13.06 -2.02
N MET A 4 -33.98 -12.52 -2.14
CA MET A 4 -33.18 -12.17 -0.96
C MET A 4 -33.92 -11.13 -0.14
N THR A 5 -33.88 -11.32 1.17
CA THR A 5 -34.37 -10.32 2.13
C THR A 5 -33.48 -9.08 2.10
N ILE A 6 -34.02 -7.96 2.55
CA ILE A 6 -33.26 -6.70 2.69
C ILE A 6 -32.04 -6.91 3.59
N ALA A 7 -32.17 -7.74 4.64
CA ALA A 7 -31.07 -8.08 5.55
C ALA A 7 -29.93 -8.85 4.86
N GLU A 8 -30.24 -9.88 4.07
CA GLU A 8 -29.25 -10.65 3.31
C GLU A 8 -28.52 -9.76 2.29
N ARG A 9 -29.25 -8.86 1.63
CA ARG A 9 -28.66 -7.88 0.71
C ARG A 9 -27.70 -6.93 1.40
N LEU A 10 -28.07 -6.41 2.58
CA LEU A 10 -27.20 -5.52 3.36
C LEU A 10 -25.93 -6.22 3.82
N GLN A 11 -26.04 -7.46 4.30
CA GLN A 11 -24.87 -8.27 4.68
C GLN A 11 -23.96 -8.57 3.47
N GLU A 12 -24.53 -8.91 2.33
CA GLU A 12 -23.74 -9.18 1.12
C GLU A 12 -22.98 -7.93 0.66
N VAL A 13 -23.63 -6.76 0.65
CA VAL A 13 -23.01 -5.48 0.31
C VAL A 13 -21.88 -5.15 1.29
N GLY A 14 -22.12 -5.29 2.60
CA GLY A 14 -21.11 -5.07 3.63
C GLY A 14 -19.88 -5.95 3.45
N ARG A 15 -20.09 -7.26 3.22
CA ARG A 15 -19.00 -8.21 2.97
C ARG A 15 -18.22 -7.88 1.69
N ARG A 16 -18.91 -7.49 0.62
CA ARG A 16 -18.26 -7.10 -0.66
C ARG A 16 -17.44 -5.82 -0.49
N LYS A 17 -17.96 -4.84 0.25
CA LYS A 17 -17.26 -3.59 0.55
C LYS A 17 -16.00 -3.86 1.38
N GLY A 18 -16.11 -4.59 2.50
CA GLY A 18 -14.96 -4.93 3.33
C GLY A 18 -13.88 -5.73 2.58
N LYS A 19 -14.27 -6.69 1.73
CA LYS A 19 -13.31 -7.41 0.86
C LYS A 19 -12.64 -6.54 -0.19
N ARG A 20 -13.29 -5.46 -0.63
CA ARG A 20 -12.70 -4.52 -1.60
C ARG A 20 -11.75 -3.58 -0.89
N GLU A 21 -12.14 -3.04 0.26
CA GLU A 21 -11.32 -2.14 1.08
C GLU A 21 -10.06 -2.85 1.56
N GLY A 22 -10.17 -4.01 2.21
CA GLY A 22 -8.99 -4.75 2.69
C GLY A 22 -8.01 -5.17 1.58
N ARG A 23 -8.51 -5.47 0.36
CA ARG A 23 -7.62 -5.74 -0.78
C ARG A 23 -6.91 -4.47 -1.28
N LEU A 24 -7.58 -3.32 -1.22
CA LEU A 24 -7.00 -2.05 -1.65
C LEU A 24 -5.95 -1.58 -0.64
N GLU A 25 -6.25 -1.68 0.65
CA GLU A 25 -5.33 -1.36 1.76
C GLU A 25 -4.10 -2.28 1.70
N GLY A 26 -4.28 -3.60 1.69
CA GLY A 26 -3.14 -4.54 1.64
C GLY A 26 -2.28 -4.38 0.39
N ARG A 27 -2.86 -3.96 -0.75
CA ARG A 27 -2.08 -3.65 -1.96
C ARG A 27 -1.26 -2.36 -1.80
N GLN A 28 -1.81 -1.33 -1.17
CA GLN A 28 -1.10 -0.07 -0.91
C GLN A 28 0.02 -0.29 0.11
N GLU A 29 -0.25 -0.99 1.21
CA GLU A 29 0.74 -1.36 2.22
C GLU A 29 1.87 -2.18 1.61
N GLY A 30 1.55 -3.19 0.78
CA GLY A 30 2.56 -4.01 0.12
C GLY A 30 3.44 -3.22 -0.86
N GLN A 31 2.85 -2.32 -1.65
CA GLN A 31 3.62 -1.43 -2.54
C GLN A 31 4.52 -0.49 -1.75
N HIS A 32 4.01 0.07 -0.66
CA HIS A 32 4.77 0.97 0.19
C HIS A 32 5.93 0.25 0.89
N ALA A 33 5.69 -0.93 1.45
CA ALA A 33 6.73 -1.76 2.07
C ALA A 33 7.83 -2.14 1.07
N GLU A 34 7.46 -2.47 -0.17
CA GLU A 34 8.44 -2.80 -1.21
C GLU A 34 9.24 -1.55 -1.65
N ALA A 35 8.61 -0.38 -1.76
CA ALA A 35 9.30 0.87 -2.04
C ALA A 35 10.35 1.20 -0.96
N LEU A 36 10.00 1.02 0.33
CA LEU A 36 10.94 1.20 1.45
C LEU A 36 12.12 0.22 1.36
N ARG A 37 11.85 -1.06 1.06
CA ARG A 37 12.89 -2.09 0.90
C ARG A 37 13.86 -1.75 -0.23
N ILE A 38 13.34 -1.29 -1.37
CA ILE A 38 14.15 -0.86 -2.51
C ILE A 38 14.97 0.38 -2.14
N ALA A 39 14.36 1.39 -1.51
CA ALA A 39 15.04 2.60 -1.08
C ALA A 39 16.22 2.32 -0.13
N GLN A 40 16.01 1.48 0.88
CA GLN A 40 17.07 1.05 1.79
C GLN A 40 18.25 0.43 1.04
N ARG A 41 17.97 -0.45 0.08
CA ARG A 41 19.03 -1.09 -0.71
C ARG A 41 19.78 -0.09 -1.57
N MET A 42 19.06 0.81 -2.23
CA MET A 42 19.66 1.85 -3.06
C MET A 42 20.56 2.79 -2.25
N LEU A 43 20.13 3.19 -1.06
CA LEU A 43 20.93 4.01 -0.15
C LEU A 43 22.19 3.26 0.33
N ALA A 44 22.06 1.98 0.68
CA ALA A 44 23.20 1.14 1.06
C ALA A 44 24.21 0.96 -0.08
N ASP A 45 23.73 0.92 -1.33
CA ASP A 45 24.56 0.87 -2.53
C ASP A 45 25.12 2.26 -2.93
N GLY A 46 24.91 3.30 -2.11
CA GLY A 46 25.48 4.64 -2.29
C GLY A 46 24.74 5.54 -3.28
N ILE A 47 23.51 5.18 -3.67
CA ILE A 47 22.70 5.97 -4.60
C ILE A 47 22.22 7.26 -3.92
N ALA A 48 22.35 8.39 -4.63
CA ALA A 48 21.94 9.70 -4.14
C ALA A 48 20.44 9.75 -3.77
N ARG A 49 20.12 10.43 -2.66
CA ARG A 49 18.76 10.49 -2.09
C ARG A 49 17.73 11.02 -3.07
N GLU A 50 18.09 12.02 -3.88
CA GLU A 50 17.23 12.62 -4.90
C GLU A 50 16.82 11.60 -5.97
N THR A 51 17.74 10.69 -6.31
CA THR A 51 17.49 9.59 -7.26
C THR A 51 16.62 8.52 -6.63
N VAL A 52 16.85 8.20 -5.34
CA VAL A 52 16.00 7.25 -4.60
C VAL A 52 14.55 7.74 -4.52
N VAL A 53 14.33 9.01 -4.17
CA VAL A 53 12.99 9.65 -4.17
C VAL A 53 12.30 9.49 -5.53
N LYS A 54 13.00 9.82 -6.62
CA LYS A 54 12.43 9.74 -7.98
C LYS A 54 12.07 8.32 -8.41
N ILE A 55 12.88 7.32 -8.01
CA ILE A 55 12.69 5.93 -8.44
C ILE A 55 11.64 5.22 -7.59
N THR A 56 11.66 5.42 -6.28
CA THR A 56 10.78 4.71 -5.34
C THR A 56 9.44 5.40 -5.13
N GLY A 57 9.33 6.68 -5.50
CA GLY A 57 8.13 7.49 -5.27
C GLY A 57 7.91 7.86 -3.80
N LEU A 58 8.85 7.51 -2.92
CA LEU A 58 8.83 7.91 -1.51
C LEU A 58 9.20 9.39 -1.38
N THR A 59 8.67 10.02 -0.35
CA THR A 59 8.97 11.41 0.01
C THR A 59 10.39 11.55 0.54
N ALA A 60 10.94 12.77 0.45
CA ALA A 60 12.26 13.05 1.00
C ALA A 60 12.35 12.75 2.51
N ASP A 61 11.26 12.97 3.25
CA ASP A 61 11.18 12.70 4.69
C ASP A 61 11.24 11.20 5.00
N GLU A 62 10.51 10.39 4.22
CA GLU A 62 10.59 8.92 4.33
C GLU A 62 11.99 8.42 4.02
N ILE A 63 12.64 8.96 2.98
CA ILE A 63 14.03 8.62 2.66
C ILE A 63 15.00 9.07 3.75
N ALA A 64 14.77 10.24 4.37
CA ALA A 64 15.59 10.73 5.48
C ALA A 64 15.48 9.82 6.72
N ALA A 65 14.29 9.31 7.02
CA ALA A 65 14.05 8.38 8.12
C ALA A 65 14.69 7.00 7.91
N LEU A 66 14.97 6.60 6.66
CA LEU A 66 15.64 5.34 6.34
C LEU A 66 17.17 5.39 6.49
N ALA A 67 17.77 6.59 6.57
CA ALA A 67 19.22 6.78 6.51
C ALA A 67 19.88 6.92 7.91
N HIS A 68 19.25 6.38 8.95
CA HIS A 68 19.74 6.41 10.34
C HIS A 68 20.79 5.34 10.63
#